data_AF-A0A1J4Y5E5-F1
#
_entry.id   AF-A0A1J4Y5E5-F1
#
_cell.length_a   1.000
_cell.length_b   1.000
_cell.length_c   1.000
_cell.angle_alpha   90.00
_cell.angle_beta   90.00
_cell.angle_gamma   90.00
#
_symmetry.space_group_name_H-M   'P 1'
#
loop_
_entity.id
_entity.type
_entity.pdbx_description
1 polymer ?
#
loop_
_entity_poly.entity_id
_entity_poly.type
_entity_poly.pdbx_seq_one_letter_code
_entity_poly.pdbx_strand_id
1 'polypeptide(L)'
;MPTTRLSLDFGGTIAEVSMDFLQFRAVKYAHFLQLLLKINTGAELSEAEQAEHAYLSRNLYHIYKRDDITEGLARRGGLPRHSFDEFCTVTAKLFLQMLDHLLAGDMRGVLDGEEKVVFTVKVVDGIKKDLLAYHDEIISTPDHVWLWISGQTLLGRMYVPWLLTGRFDASFFLRTLSHELEHQVEHKRGLYNREYAMQDRIEQWMERDGNNWLGCMAPLYTIFCDTYTEGVAMFAETQHRESFSIEQPRLKTMYGTLCAIARETDAGRAEKMSDKEFTPTSQDGTYYLGRLMCYTIGLARQLHNVSIRSLSPEQRWLDNRSIGAYLRENLTVSLAGLEPDVFSDTLKELQGIHHHRQFIKAYTQACDYLGLVRPIRFLDQELFDWLKRTATAARADAVKVVAERFDSAA
;
A
#
# COMPACT_ATOMS: atom_id res chain seq x y z
N MET A 1 26.03 16.36 8.17
CA MET A 1 25.28 17.17 7.19
C MET A 1 24.20 17.92 7.94
N PRO A 2 23.79 19.11 7.49
CA PRO A 2 22.76 19.85 8.21
C PRO A 2 21.44 19.08 8.11
N THR A 3 20.94 18.57 9.23
CA THR A 3 19.51 18.30 9.39
C THR A 3 18.82 19.62 9.08
N THR A 4 18.05 19.67 7.99
CA THR A 4 17.29 20.87 7.68
C THR A 4 16.11 20.88 8.64
N ARG A 5 16.19 21.72 9.67
CA ARG A 5 15.12 21.96 10.63
C ARG A 5 14.36 23.21 10.22
N LEU A 6 13.06 23.08 10.05
CA LEU A 6 12.17 24.18 9.68
C LEU A 6 10.91 24.11 10.53
N SER A 7 10.32 25.27 10.87
CA SER A 7 9.13 25.35 11.72
C SER A 7 7.99 26.12 11.06
N LEU A 8 6.76 25.69 11.34
CA LEU A 8 5.50 26.35 10.95
C LEU A 8 4.62 26.52 12.19
N ASP A 9 3.89 27.63 12.27
CA ASP A 9 2.93 27.92 13.36
C ASP A 9 1.51 27.88 12.82
N PHE A 10 0.67 27.05 13.42
CA PHE A 10 -0.73 26.85 13.03
C PHE A 10 -1.70 27.43 14.06
N GLY A 11 -1.40 28.62 14.58
CA GLY A 11 -2.27 29.33 15.51
C GLY A 11 -2.19 28.78 16.92
N GLY A 12 -0.97 28.49 17.39
CA GLY A 12 -0.68 28.05 18.75
C GLY A 12 -0.01 26.67 18.84
N THR A 13 0.02 25.90 17.74
CA THR A 13 0.74 24.63 17.64
C THR A 13 1.89 24.76 16.65
N ILE A 14 3.11 24.40 17.07
CA ILE A 14 4.31 24.46 16.23
C ILE A 14 4.55 23.11 15.55
N ALA A 15 4.62 23.07 14.22
CA ALA A 15 5.12 21.91 13.49
C ALA A 15 6.62 22.08 13.19
N GLU A 16 7.47 21.18 13.68
CA GLU A 16 8.89 21.13 13.33
C GLU A 16 9.18 20.00 12.35
N VAL A 17 9.86 20.29 11.25
CA VAL A 17 10.24 19.29 10.25
C VAL A 17 11.74 19.04 10.30
N SER A 18 12.13 17.78 10.32
CA SER A 18 13.51 17.30 10.21
C SER A 18 13.61 16.28 9.08
N MET A 19 14.45 16.53 8.08
CA MET A 19 14.74 15.54 7.03
C MET A 19 16.18 15.03 7.13
N ASP A 20 16.35 13.70 7.18
CA ASP A 20 17.65 13.04 7.17
C ASP A 20 17.93 12.35 5.82
N PHE A 21 18.81 12.99 5.03
CA PHE A 21 19.31 12.48 3.75
C PHE A 21 20.69 11.79 3.84
N LEU A 22 21.25 11.60 5.05
CA LEU A 22 22.61 11.08 5.22
C LEU A 22 22.82 9.70 4.58
N GLN A 23 21.83 8.81 4.71
CA GLN A 23 21.90 7.46 4.11
C GLN A 23 21.77 7.49 2.58
N PHE A 24 21.03 8.45 2.02
CA PHE A 24 20.86 8.59 0.57
C PHE A 24 22.17 8.97 -0.14
N ARG A 25 22.99 9.83 0.48
CA ARG A 25 24.27 10.28 -0.09
C ARG A 25 25.37 9.21 -0.02
N ALA A 26 25.30 8.29 0.94
CA ALA A 26 26.45 7.50 1.35
C ALA A 26 26.88 6.38 0.37
N VAL A 27 25.99 5.80 -0.46
CA VAL A 27 26.37 4.58 -1.21
C VAL A 27 25.85 4.48 -2.66
N LYS A 28 24.76 5.16 -3.09
CA LYS A 28 24.14 4.84 -4.41
C LYS A 28 24.10 5.98 -5.44
N TYR A 29 24.35 7.23 -5.03
CA TYR A 29 24.19 8.43 -5.87
C TYR A 29 25.34 8.65 -6.88
N ALA A 30 26.58 8.67 -6.39
CA ALA A 30 27.74 8.97 -7.23
C ALA A 30 27.99 7.86 -8.26
N HIS A 31 27.77 6.61 -7.84
CA HIS A 31 28.00 5.43 -8.67
C HIS A 31 26.95 5.30 -9.78
N PHE A 32 25.66 5.52 -9.47
CA PHE A 32 24.60 5.52 -10.48
C PHE A 32 24.78 6.61 -11.54
N LEU A 33 25.21 7.82 -11.16
CA LEU A 33 25.48 8.87 -12.13
C LEU A 33 26.68 8.57 -13.03
N GLN A 34 27.74 7.99 -12.46
CA GLN A 34 28.88 7.53 -13.25
C GLN A 34 28.47 6.41 -14.23
N LEU A 35 27.58 5.52 -13.80
CA LEU A 35 27.02 4.46 -14.64
C LEU A 35 26.20 5.04 -15.80
N LEU A 36 25.28 5.96 -15.51
CA LEU A 36 24.46 6.63 -16.53
C LEU A 36 25.31 7.44 -17.52
N LEU A 37 26.35 8.12 -17.03
CA LEU A 37 27.30 8.84 -17.88
C LEU A 37 28.06 7.88 -18.79
N LYS A 38 28.60 6.78 -18.26
CA LYS A 38 29.30 5.76 -19.05
C LYS A 38 28.41 5.15 -20.13
N ILE A 39 27.17 4.81 -19.79
CA ILE A 39 26.18 4.29 -20.75
C ILE A 39 25.92 5.30 -21.87
N ASN A 40 25.73 6.58 -21.52
CA ASN A 40 25.41 7.62 -22.49
C ASN A 40 26.61 8.00 -23.38
N THR A 41 27.84 7.87 -22.90
CA THR A 41 29.05 8.11 -23.69
C THR A 41 29.52 6.88 -24.47
N GLY A 42 28.80 5.75 -24.38
CA GLY A 42 29.21 4.48 -25.00
C GLY A 42 30.48 3.88 -24.40
N ALA A 43 30.82 4.26 -23.16
CA ALA A 43 31.96 3.68 -22.46
C ALA A 43 31.61 2.24 -22.03
N GLU A 44 32.58 1.33 -22.14
CA GLU A 44 32.41 -0.03 -21.67
C GLU A 44 32.19 -0.05 -20.16
N LEU A 45 31.13 -0.74 -19.74
CA LEU A 45 30.84 -1.04 -18.35
C LEU A 45 31.60 -2.30 -17.95
N SER A 46 32.25 -2.30 -16.78
CA SER A 46 32.77 -3.51 -16.15
C SER A 46 31.65 -4.49 -15.79
N GLU A 47 31.96 -5.77 -15.56
CA GLU A 47 30.94 -6.77 -15.18
C GLU A 47 30.15 -6.37 -13.91
N ALA A 48 30.83 -5.77 -12.93
CA ALA A 48 30.18 -5.25 -11.72
C ALA A 48 29.19 -4.11 -12.06
N GLU A 49 29.60 -3.20 -12.93
CA GLU A 49 28.77 -2.09 -13.42
C GLU A 49 27.61 -2.58 -14.30
N GLN A 50 27.79 -3.65 -15.06
CA GLN A 50 26.72 -4.27 -15.85
C GLN A 50 25.70 -4.97 -14.94
N ALA A 51 26.16 -5.70 -13.92
CA ALA A 51 25.28 -6.34 -12.93
C ALA A 51 24.49 -5.30 -12.14
N GLU A 52 25.14 -4.20 -11.74
CA GLU A 52 24.50 -3.08 -11.05
C GLU A 52 23.54 -2.32 -11.98
N HIS A 53 23.93 -2.08 -13.24
CA HIS A 53 23.03 -1.50 -14.24
C HIS A 53 21.81 -2.38 -14.44
N ALA A 54 21.96 -3.71 -14.55
CA ALA A 54 20.85 -4.64 -14.70
C ALA A 54 19.94 -4.66 -13.47
N TYR A 55 20.52 -4.59 -12.26
CA TYR A 55 19.77 -4.50 -11.00
C TYR A 55 18.98 -3.19 -10.91
N LEU A 56 19.63 -2.05 -11.15
CA LEU A 56 18.99 -0.73 -11.13
C LEU A 56 17.96 -0.59 -12.24
N SER A 57 18.26 -1.14 -13.42
CA SER A 57 17.31 -1.23 -14.53
C SER A 57 16.06 -1.99 -14.10
N ARG A 58 16.18 -3.22 -13.59
CA ARG A 58 15.00 -4.02 -13.19
C ARG A 58 14.17 -3.34 -12.10
N ASN A 59 14.82 -2.73 -11.10
CA ASN A 59 14.12 -2.18 -9.95
C ASN A 59 13.60 -0.75 -10.16
N LEU A 60 14.22 0.01 -11.08
CA LEU A 60 13.85 1.40 -11.30
C LEU A 60 13.09 1.62 -12.63
N TYR A 61 13.18 0.75 -13.64
CA TYR A 61 12.42 0.89 -14.91
C TYR A 61 10.90 0.79 -14.76
N HIS A 62 10.38 0.11 -13.73
CA HIS A 62 8.95 0.12 -13.42
C HIS A 62 8.47 1.46 -12.84
N ILE A 63 9.40 2.30 -12.40
CA ILE A 63 9.15 3.62 -11.79
C ILE A 63 9.38 4.76 -12.81
N TYR A 64 10.04 4.49 -13.93
CA TYR A 64 10.40 5.48 -14.94
C TYR A 64 9.36 5.58 -16.08
N LYS A 65 8.98 6.81 -16.45
CA LYS A 65 8.62 7.07 -17.85
C LYS A 65 9.92 7.13 -18.64
N ARG A 66 10.25 6.02 -19.32
CA ARG A 66 11.46 5.83 -20.14
C ARG A 66 11.75 7.00 -21.09
N ASP A 67 10.71 7.69 -21.52
CA ASP A 67 10.77 8.80 -22.47
C ASP A 67 11.43 10.05 -21.88
N ASP A 68 11.19 10.38 -20.60
CA ASP A 68 11.70 11.62 -19.98
C ASP A 68 13.22 11.59 -19.74
N ILE A 69 13.76 10.41 -19.40
CA ILE A 69 15.20 10.20 -19.19
C ILE A 69 15.92 10.17 -20.53
N THR A 70 15.38 9.43 -21.51
CA THR A 70 15.99 9.31 -22.83
C THR A 70 15.99 10.66 -23.56
N GLU A 71 14.89 11.41 -23.47
CA GLU A 71 14.78 12.76 -24.03
C GLU A 71 15.67 13.77 -23.27
N GLY A 72 15.76 13.67 -21.93
CA GLY A 72 16.60 14.52 -21.10
C GLY A 72 18.10 14.32 -21.34
N LEU A 73 18.55 13.07 -21.44
CA LEU A 73 19.94 12.69 -21.74
C LEU A 73 20.31 13.08 -23.19
N ALA A 74 19.44 12.80 -24.16
CA ALA A 74 19.66 13.12 -25.56
C ALA A 74 19.70 14.63 -25.85
N ARG A 75 18.86 15.43 -25.19
CA ARG A 75 18.81 16.89 -25.42
C ARG A 75 20.02 17.66 -24.87
N ARG A 76 20.80 17.10 -23.93
CA ARG A 76 21.73 17.89 -23.10
C ARG A 76 23.14 17.34 -22.95
N GLY A 77 23.49 16.27 -23.67
CA GLY A 77 24.86 15.73 -23.65
C GLY A 77 25.30 15.18 -22.28
N GLY A 78 24.35 14.80 -21.43
CA GLY A 78 24.62 14.03 -20.19
C GLY A 78 25.10 14.82 -18.96
N LEU A 79 25.23 16.15 -18.99
CA LEU A 79 25.72 16.90 -17.82
C LEU A 79 24.61 17.22 -16.79
N PRO A 80 24.79 16.89 -15.50
CA PRO A 80 23.81 17.21 -14.46
C PRO A 80 23.69 18.73 -14.26
N ARG A 81 22.45 19.23 -14.15
CA ARG A 81 22.15 20.66 -14.04
C ARG A 81 22.09 21.18 -12.60
N HIS A 82 21.85 20.30 -11.64
CA HIS A 82 21.52 20.65 -10.27
C HIS A 82 22.35 19.84 -9.27
N SER A 83 22.76 20.46 -8.17
CA SER A 83 23.51 19.77 -7.14
C SER A 83 22.60 18.95 -6.22
N PHE A 84 23.18 17.97 -5.52
CA PHE A 84 22.47 17.22 -4.50
C PHE A 84 22.00 18.12 -3.34
N ASP A 85 22.82 19.09 -2.93
CA ASP A 85 22.48 20.01 -1.85
C ASP A 85 21.30 20.94 -2.24
N GLU A 86 21.23 21.35 -3.52
CA GLU A 86 20.06 22.06 -4.07
C GLU A 86 18.80 21.20 -4.04
N PHE A 87 18.92 19.92 -4.41
CA PHE A 87 17.80 18.98 -4.34
C PHE A 87 17.28 18.81 -2.91
N CYS A 88 18.16 18.63 -1.92
CA CYS A 88 17.76 18.52 -0.52
C CYS A 88 17.02 19.79 -0.07
N THR A 89 17.54 20.96 -0.44
CA THR A 89 16.92 22.25 -0.09
C THR A 89 15.53 22.40 -0.71
N VAL A 90 15.39 22.10 -2.01
CA VAL A 90 14.11 22.22 -2.73
C VAL A 90 13.09 21.21 -2.21
N THR A 91 13.51 19.97 -1.95
CA THR A 91 12.63 18.92 -1.42
C THR A 91 12.13 19.25 -0.01
N ALA A 92 13.00 19.79 0.85
CA ALA A 92 12.58 20.23 2.19
C ALA A 92 11.57 21.39 2.14
N LYS A 93 11.77 22.36 1.25
CA LYS A 93 10.81 23.45 1.03
C LYS A 93 9.47 22.95 0.50
N LEU A 94 9.50 22.03 -0.46
CA LEU A 94 8.30 21.40 -1.01
C LEU A 94 7.53 20.65 0.07
N PHE A 95 8.23 19.85 0.90
CA PHE A 95 7.63 19.11 2.00
C PHE A 95 6.87 20.05 2.93
N LEU A 96 7.50 21.16 3.34
CA LEU A 96 6.82 22.16 4.17
C LEU A 96 5.59 22.75 3.51
N GLN A 97 5.65 23.11 2.23
CA GLN A 97 4.51 23.69 1.52
C GLN A 97 3.34 22.71 1.45
N MET A 98 3.63 21.43 1.23
CA MET A 98 2.61 20.38 1.22
C MET A 98 2.05 20.12 2.62
N LEU A 99 2.92 20.11 3.64
CA LEU A 99 2.53 19.96 5.04
C LEU A 99 1.62 21.12 5.48
N ASP A 100 2.00 22.36 5.19
CA ASP A 100 1.19 23.55 5.42
C ASP A 100 -0.18 23.44 4.77
N HIS A 101 -0.21 23.06 3.48
CA HIS A 101 -1.46 22.87 2.75
C HIS A 101 -2.37 21.80 3.38
N LEU A 102 -1.81 20.64 3.75
CA LEU A 102 -2.57 19.52 4.31
C LEU A 102 -3.07 19.82 5.74
N LEU A 103 -2.22 20.42 6.59
CA LEU A 103 -2.54 20.75 7.97
C LEU A 103 -3.46 21.97 8.12
N ALA A 104 -3.47 22.88 7.12
CA ALA A 104 -4.45 23.95 7.06
C ALA A 104 -5.85 23.45 6.64
N GLY A 105 -5.94 22.26 6.04
CA GLY A 105 -7.16 21.64 5.53
C GLY A 105 -7.58 20.38 6.28
N ASP A 106 -7.83 19.31 5.54
CA ASP A 106 -8.48 18.08 6.03
C ASP A 106 -7.65 17.31 7.07
N MET A 107 -6.33 17.52 7.09
CA MET A 107 -5.41 16.83 8.00
C MET A 107 -5.07 17.66 9.24
N ARG A 108 -5.80 18.75 9.52
CA ARG A 108 -5.61 19.55 10.74
C ARG A 108 -5.69 18.73 12.03
N GLY A 109 -6.45 17.64 12.02
CA GLY A 109 -6.59 16.73 13.16
C GLY A 109 -5.28 16.14 13.67
N VAL A 110 -4.21 16.14 12.87
CA VAL A 110 -2.86 15.74 13.32
C VAL A 110 -2.34 16.68 14.43
N LEU A 111 -2.77 17.94 14.46
CA LEU A 111 -2.33 18.94 15.43
C LEU A 111 -3.16 18.96 16.72
N ASP A 112 -4.30 18.25 16.75
CA ASP A 112 -5.24 18.33 17.86
C ASP A 112 -4.59 17.91 19.18
N GLY A 113 -4.74 18.76 20.20
CA GLY A 113 -4.29 18.51 21.57
C GLY A 113 -2.81 18.81 21.84
N GLU A 114 -2.03 19.19 20.83
CA GLU A 114 -0.57 19.36 20.98
C GLU A 114 -0.15 20.82 20.90
N GLU A 115 0.82 21.21 21.74
CA GLU A 115 1.51 22.50 21.62
C GLU A 115 2.59 22.46 20.52
N LYS A 116 3.12 21.27 20.23
CA LYS A 116 4.15 21.06 19.23
C LYS A 116 4.09 19.64 18.66
N VAL A 117 4.26 19.52 17.34
CA VAL A 117 4.38 18.23 16.64
C VAL A 117 5.66 18.21 15.83
N VAL A 118 6.45 17.15 15.94
CA VAL A 118 7.72 16.98 15.21
C VAL A 118 7.55 15.95 14.09
N PHE A 119 7.81 16.34 12.86
CA PHE A 119 7.84 15.46 11.69
C PHE A 119 9.28 15.10 11.35
N THR A 120 9.66 13.82 11.46
CA THR A 120 10.96 13.33 11.01
C THR A 120 10.83 12.48 9.75
N VAL A 121 11.43 12.93 8.66
CA VAL A 121 11.56 12.14 7.43
C VAL A 121 12.93 11.47 7.38
N LYS A 122 12.95 10.15 7.30
CA LYS A 122 14.17 9.34 7.22
C LYS A 122 14.23 8.58 5.89
N VAL A 123 15.33 8.75 5.16
CA VAL A 123 15.58 7.95 3.96
C VAL A 123 16.30 6.67 4.34
N VAL A 124 15.76 5.52 3.94
CA VAL A 124 16.33 4.19 4.27
C VAL A 124 16.80 3.44 3.03
N ASP A 125 17.88 2.65 3.21
CA ASP A 125 18.47 1.82 2.17
C ASP A 125 18.05 0.35 2.33
N GLY A 126 17.41 -0.22 1.32
CA GLY A 126 17.00 -1.63 1.31
C GLY A 126 15.59 -1.86 0.83
N ILE A 127 15.40 -2.99 0.15
CA ILE A 127 14.12 -3.55 -0.28
C ILE A 127 13.41 -4.10 0.97
N LYS A 128 13.00 -3.25 1.90
CA LYS A 128 11.83 -3.56 2.70
C LYS A 128 10.64 -2.91 2.00
N LYS A 129 10.14 -3.67 1.03
CA LYS A 129 8.85 -3.50 0.34
C LYS A 129 8.79 -2.33 -0.64
N ASP A 130 8.02 -2.53 -1.69
CA ASP A 130 7.61 -1.55 -2.70
C ASP A 130 6.69 -0.44 -2.12
N LEU A 131 6.89 -0.09 -0.84
CA LEU A 131 6.13 0.93 -0.12
C LEU A 131 6.71 2.32 -0.42
N LEU A 132 5.80 3.26 -0.71
CA LEU A 132 6.13 4.62 -1.18
C LEU A 132 6.73 5.48 -0.06
N ALA A 133 6.16 5.35 1.13
CA ALA A 133 6.73 5.65 2.43
C ALA A 133 6.02 4.72 3.42
N TYR A 134 6.48 4.68 4.66
CA TYR A 134 5.68 4.09 5.72
C TYR A 134 5.84 4.88 7.01
N HIS A 135 4.75 4.99 7.74
CA HIS A 135 4.69 5.47 9.10
C HIS A 135 5.22 4.39 10.06
N ASP A 136 6.27 4.71 10.82
CA ASP A 136 6.82 3.77 11.81
C ASP A 136 6.13 3.96 13.17
N GLU A 137 5.05 3.23 13.34
CA GLU A 137 4.18 3.26 14.53
C GLU A 137 4.91 2.96 15.84
N ILE A 138 6.03 2.23 15.79
CA ILE A 138 6.81 1.87 16.99
C ILE A 138 7.49 3.10 17.59
N ILE A 139 7.85 4.08 16.75
CA ILE A 139 8.62 5.26 17.17
C ILE A 139 7.83 6.56 17.07
N SER A 140 6.66 6.54 16.46
CA SER A 140 5.78 7.69 16.39
C SER A 140 4.91 7.82 17.63
N THR A 141 4.71 9.06 18.05
CA THR A 141 3.91 9.47 19.19
C THR A 141 2.93 10.57 18.75
N PRO A 142 1.91 10.91 19.56
CA PRO A 142 0.99 12.00 19.24
C PRO A 142 1.64 13.35 18.89
N ASP A 143 2.85 13.59 19.41
CA ASP A 143 3.68 14.78 19.22
C ASP A 143 4.91 14.54 18.33
N HIS A 144 5.14 13.32 17.83
CA HIS A 144 6.27 12.99 16.95
C HIS A 144 5.86 12.00 15.85
N VAL A 145 5.82 12.46 14.60
CA VAL A 145 5.52 11.63 13.42
C VAL A 145 6.80 11.23 12.68
N TRP A 146 7.06 9.94 12.56
CA TRP A 146 8.17 9.39 11.77
C TRP A 146 7.72 8.86 10.42
N LEU A 147 8.33 9.38 9.35
CA LEU A 147 8.07 9.00 7.96
C LEU A 147 9.33 8.38 7.36
N TRP A 148 9.24 7.11 6.95
CA TRP A 148 10.35 6.41 6.32
C TRP A 148 10.14 6.36 4.82
N ILE A 149 11.08 6.89 4.04
CA ILE A 149 11.00 6.92 2.57
C ILE A 149 12.04 6.00 1.97
N SER A 150 11.62 5.16 1.02
CA SER A 150 12.53 4.33 0.23
C SER A 150 13.48 5.20 -0.58
N GLY A 151 14.80 5.02 -0.37
CA GLY A 151 15.82 5.71 -1.13
C GLY A 151 15.74 5.41 -2.64
N GLN A 152 15.30 4.22 -3.04
CA GLN A 152 15.13 3.86 -4.45
C GLN A 152 13.99 4.65 -5.12
N THR A 153 12.85 4.77 -4.42
CA THR A 153 11.70 5.54 -4.92
C THR A 153 12.00 7.03 -4.98
N LEU A 154 12.65 7.57 -3.95
CA LEU A 154 13.09 8.97 -3.93
C LEU A 154 14.09 9.25 -5.08
N LEU A 155 15.02 8.31 -5.33
CA LEU A 155 15.94 8.38 -6.45
C LEU A 155 15.20 8.41 -7.80
N GLY A 156 14.27 7.46 -8.00
CA GLY A 156 13.61 7.23 -9.28
C GLY A 156 12.57 8.29 -9.66
N ARG A 157 11.76 8.76 -8.70
CA ARG A 157 10.63 9.68 -8.96
C ARG A 157 10.92 11.15 -8.72
N MET A 158 11.93 11.46 -7.90
CA MET A 158 12.23 12.84 -7.54
C MET A 158 13.61 13.24 -8.01
N TYR A 159 14.64 12.52 -7.56
CA TYR A 159 16.02 12.96 -7.75
C TYR A 159 16.47 12.92 -9.22
N VAL A 160 16.29 11.79 -9.90
CA VAL A 160 16.71 11.64 -11.31
C VAL A 160 15.95 12.59 -12.23
N PRO A 161 14.61 12.70 -12.16
CA PRO A 161 13.88 13.70 -12.92
C PRO A 161 14.34 15.13 -12.64
N TRP A 162 14.59 15.48 -11.37
CA TRP A 162 15.08 16.80 -10.99
C TRP A 162 16.44 17.10 -11.60
N LEU A 163 17.37 16.16 -11.50
CA LEU A 163 18.73 16.31 -12.02
C LEU A 163 18.76 16.55 -13.53
N LEU A 164 17.92 15.83 -14.28
CA LEU A 164 17.89 15.87 -15.75
C LEU A 164 17.03 17.03 -16.29
N THR A 165 15.88 17.27 -15.67
CA THR A 165 14.85 18.18 -16.21
C THR A 165 14.62 19.44 -15.38
N GLY A 166 15.04 19.45 -14.11
CA GLY A 166 14.68 20.49 -13.14
C GLY A 166 13.22 20.40 -12.67
N ARG A 167 12.57 19.25 -12.86
CA ARG A 167 11.19 18.96 -12.43
C ARG A 167 11.19 17.66 -11.62
N PHE A 168 10.41 17.59 -10.55
CA PHE A 168 10.15 16.38 -9.77
C PHE A 168 8.65 16.09 -9.76
N ASP A 169 8.27 14.83 -9.47
CA ASP A 169 6.88 14.42 -9.32
C ASP A 169 6.31 14.94 -7.99
N ALA A 170 5.82 16.18 -7.98
CA ALA A 170 5.25 16.83 -6.80
C ALA A 170 3.96 16.13 -6.33
N SER A 171 3.13 15.68 -7.26
CA SER A 171 1.88 14.98 -6.95
C SER A 171 2.14 13.66 -6.22
N PHE A 172 3.20 12.95 -6.60
CA PHE A 172 3.66 11.77 -5.87
C PHE A 172 3.96 12.08 -4.40
N PHE A 173 4.76 13.12 -4.15
CA PHE A 173 5.18 13.47 -2.80
C PHE A 173 4.00 13.95 -1.93
N LEU A 174 3.07 14.71 -2.50
CA LEU A 174 1.85 15.15 -1.83
C LEU A 174 0.97 13.97 -1.41
N ARG A 175 0.75 13.02 -2.32
CA ARG A 175 -0.07 11.83 -2.02
C ARG A 175 0.56 11.01 -0.89
N THR A 176 1.88 10.78 -0.96
CA THR A 176 2.60 10.09 0.11
C THR A 176 2.42 10.80 1.44
N LEU A 177 2.66 12.11 1.51
CA LEU A 177 2.51 12.86 2.76
C LEU A 177 1.06 12.83 3.27
N SER A 178 0.07 12.98 2.39
CA SER A 178 -1.35 12.92 2.75
C SER A 178 -1.72 11.58 3.41
N HIS A 179 -1.30 10.47 2.81
CA HIS A 179 -1.57 9.13 3.31
C HIS A 179 -0.98 8.90 4.71
N GLU A 180 0.27 9.30 4.93
CA GLU A 180 0.90 9.12 6.24
C GLU A 180 0.31 10.03 7.34
N LEU A 181 -0.13 11.24 6.97
CA LEU A 181 -0.85 12.12 7.89
C LEU A 181 -2.25 11.60 8.21
N GLU A 182 -2.92 10.96 7.25
CA GLU A 182 -4.22 10.32 7.47
C GLU A 182 -4.10 9.23 8.55
N HIS A 183 -3.08 8.36 8.46
CA HIS A 183 -2.78 7.40 9.52
C HIS A 183 -2.60 8.06 10.90
N GLN A 184 -2.01 9.26 10.98
CA GLN A 184 -1.92 10.00 12.25
C GLN A 184 -3.27 10.50 12.76
N VAL A 185 -4.10 11.02 11.86
CA VAL A 185 -5.47 11.43 12.21
C VAL A 185 -6.26 10.21 12.72
N GLU A 186 -6.13 9.07 12.06
CA GLU A 186 -6.78 7.81 12.43
C GLU A 186 -6.27 7.26 13.76
N HIS A 187 -4.96 7.34 14.00
CA HIS A 187 -4.31 6.99 15.26
C HIS A 187 -4.84 7.86 16.41
N LYS A 188 -4.88 9.19 16.24
CA LYS A 188 -5.45 10.12 17.24
C LYS A 188 -6.94 9.91 17.49
N ARG A 189 -7.70 9.52 16.46
CA ARG A 189 -9.12 9.14 16.58
C ARG A 189 -9.32 7.77 17.24
N GLY A 190 -8.24 7.02 17.46
CA GLY A 190 -8.28 5.69 18.05
C GLY A 190 -8.93 4.64 17.15
N LEU A 191 -8.97 4.86 15.83
CA LEU A 191 -9.52 3.90 14.88
C LEU A 191 -8.73 2.59 14.91
N TYR A 192 -7.41 2.70 15.06
CA TYR A 192 -6.50 1.58 15.19
C TYR A 192 -6.36 1.04 16.62
N ASN A 193 -6.92 1.69 17.65
CA ASN A 193 -6.76 1.22 19.05
C ASN A 193 -7.22 -0.22 19.28
N ARG A 194 -8.18 -0.71 18.49
CA ARG A 194 -8.62 -2.12 18.54
C ARG A 194 -7.75 -3.06 17.73
N GLU A 195 -7.14 -2.58 16.65
CA GLU A 195 -6.16 -3.32 15.85
C GLU A 195 -4.84 -3.41 16.60
N TYR A 196 -4.34 -2.32 17.20
CA TYR A 196 -3.21 -2.34 18.12
C TYR A 196 -3.49 -3.17 19.36
N ALA A 197 -4.64 -3.06 20.02
CA ALA A 197 -4.95 -3.96 21.14
C ALA A 197 -5.02 -5.44 20.72
N MET A 198 -5.22 -5.72 19.43
CA MET A 198 -5.21 -7.07 18.87
C MET A 198 -3.80 -7.48 18.42
N GLN A 199 -3.01 -6.57 17.85
CA GLN A 199 -1.58 -6.70 17.59
C GLN A 199 -0.83 -6.89 18.90
N ASP A 200 -1.00 -6.04 19.90
CA ASP A 200 -0.50 -6.19 21.27
C ASP A 200 -0.94 -7.52 21.89
N ARG A 201 -2.17 -7.99 21.66
CA ARG A 201 -2.58 -9.32 22.11
C ARG A 201 -1.87 -10.44 21.36
N ILE A 202 -1.64 -10.26 20.06
CA ILE A 202 -0.88 -11.19 19.21
C ILE A 202 0.60 -11.14 19.59
N GLU A 203 1.17 -9.99 19.92
CA GLU A 203 2.54 -9.74 20.35
C GLU A 203 2.76 -10.25 21.78
N GLN A 204 1.83 -10.02 22.70
CA GLN A 204 1.83 -10.66 24.03
C GLN A 204 1.68 -12.19 23.92
N TRP A 205 0.99 -12.70 22.88
CA TRP A 205 1.00 -14.12 22.56
C TRP A 205 2.35 -14.55 21.92
N MET A 206 3.00 -13.71 21.13
CA MET A 206 4.31 -13.95 20.51
C MET A 206 5.45 -13.96 21.53
N GLU A 207 5.46 -13.04 22.50
CA GLU A 207 6.45 -12.92 23.57
C GLU A 207 6.37 -14.10 24.54
N ARG A 208 5.16 -14.63 24.75
CA ARG A 208 4.92 -15.71 25.71
C ARG A 208 5.32 -17.10 25.18
N ASP A 209 5.31 -17.31 23.87
CA ASP A 209 5.56 -18.62 23.23
C ASP A 209 6.76 -18.65 22.24
N GLY A 210 7.50 -17.55 22.08
CA GLY A 210 8.77 -17.47 21.33
C GLY A 210 8.62 -17.24 19.81
N ASN A 211 9.59 -16.52 19.22
CA ASN A 211 9.63 -15.94 17.87
C ASN A 211 9.40 -16.86 16.63
N ASN A 212 9.04 -18.13 16.79
CA ASN A 212 8.87 -19.10 15.69
C ASN A 212 7.42 -19.62 15.52
N TRP A 213 6.42 -19.02 16.19
CA TRP A 213 5.15 -19.70 16.49
C TRP A 213 3.95 -19.47 15.55
N LEU A 214 3.97 -18.46 14.67
CA LEU A 214 2.77 -18.09 13.88
C LEU A 214 2.73 -18.60 12.43
N GLY A 215 3.84 -19.09 11.85
CA GLY A 215 3.81 -19.71 10.51
C GLY A 215 3.07 -18.87 9.46
N CYS A 216 2.14 -19.48 8.73
CA CYS A 216 1.28 -18.83 7.74
C CYS A 216 0.11 -17.99 8.30
N MET A 217 -0.11 -17.98 9.63
CA MET A 217 -1.20 -17.20 10.24
C MET A 217 -0.95 -15.69 10.19
N ALA A 218 0.29 -15.27 10.37
CA ALA A 218 0.67 -13.86 10.29
C ALA A 218 0.35 -13.24 8.91
N PRO A 219 0.84 -13.79 7.77
CA PRO A 219 0.53 -13.24 6.46
C PRO A 219 -0.97 -13.29 6.13
N LEU A 220 -1.71 -14.33 6.55
CA LEU A 220 -3.17 -14.36 6.38
C LEU A 220 -3.87 -13.22 7.13
N TYR A 221 -3.45 -12.96 8.36
CA TYR A 221 -4.04 -11.92 9.19
C TYR A 221 -3.77 -10.53 8.61
N THR A 222 -2.53 -10.28 8.15
CA THR A 222 -2.17 -9.06 7.41
C THR A 222 -3.06 -8.88 6.19
N ILE A 223 -3.22 -9.91 5.34
CA ILE A 223 -4.12 -9.83 4.18
C ILE A 223 -5.55 -9.44 4.60
N PHE A 224 -6.07 -10.00 5.70
CA PHE A 224 -7.43 -9.67 6.17
C PHE A 224 -7.57 -8.24 6.67
N CYS A 225 -6.58 -7.72 7.39
CA CYS A 225 -6.59 -6.36 7.90
C CYS A 225 -6.42 -5.37 6.74
N ASP A 226 -5.41 -5.56 5.90
CA ASP A 226 -5.14 -4.69 4.75
C ASP A 226 -6.33 -4.67 3.77
N THR A 227 -6.97 -5.80 3.51
CA THR A 227 -8.17 -5.84 2.64
C THR A 227 -9.30 -4.98 3.20
N TYR A 228 -9.39 -4.81 4.52
CA TYR A 228 -10.35 -3.92 5.16
C TYR A 228 -9.85 -2.47 5.17
N THR A 229 -8.72 -2.18 5.83
CA THR A 229 -8.22 -0.81 6.05
C THR A 229 -7.92 -0.11 4.73
N GLU A 230 -7.09 -0.73 3.90
CA GLU A 230 -6.69 -0.20 2.59
C GLU A 230 -7.84 -0.25 1.60
N GLY A 231 -8.72 -1.24 1.73
CA GLY A 231 -9.93 -1.34 0.93
C GLY A 231 -10.85 -0.14 1.12
N VAL A 232 -11.09 0.26 2.37
CA VAL A 232 -11.92 1.41 2.71
C VAL A 232 -11.25 2.72 2.29
N ALA A 233 -9.94 2.87 2.55
CA ALA A 233 -9.18 4.05 2.12
C ALA A 233 -9.21 4.23 0.59
N MET A 234 -8.87 3.18 -0.16
CA MET A 234 -8.92 3.17 -1.63
C MET A 234 -10.33 3.39 -2.18
N PHE A 235 -11.37 2.93 -1.48
CA PHE A 235 -12.73 3.22 -1.86
C PHE A 235 -13.05 4.71 -1.69
N ALA A 236 -12.70 5.31 -0.55
CA ALA A 236 -12.88 6.74 -0.27
C ALA A 236 -12.18 7.64 -1.31
N GLU A 237 -10.93 7.32 -1.66
CA GLU A 237 -10.15 8.08 -2.67
C GLU A 237 -10.74 8.02 -4.08
N THR A 238 -11.63 7.05 -4.37
CA THR A 238 -12.13 6.80 -5.74
C THR A 238 -13.53 7.34 -6.00
N GLN A 239 -14.02 8.28 -5.17
CA GLN A 239 -15.32 8.96 -5.30
C GLN A 239 -15.64 9.45 -6.73
N HIS A 240 -14.62 9.84 -7.51
CA HIS A 240 -14.78 10.39 -8.87
C HIS A 240 -14.46 9.41 -10.00
N ARG A 241 -14.22 8.13 -9.72
CA ARG A 241 -13.93 7.17 -10.80
C ARG A 241 -15.20 6.79 -11.55
N GLU A 242 -15.16 6.96 -12.86
CA GLU A 242 -16.26 6.63 -13.78
C GLU A 242 -16.57 5.12 -13.84
N SER A 243 -15.62 4.27 -13.42
CA SER A 243 -15.77 2.81 -13.53
C SER A 243 -14.98 1.98 -12.51
N PHE A 244 -15.43 0.74 -12.35
CA PHE A 244 -14.75 -0.33 -11.62
C PHE A 244 -14.59 -1.56 -12.51
N SER A 245 -13.38 -2.09 -12.63
CA SER A 245 -13.08 -3.30 -13.41
C SER A 245 -13.01 -4.52 -12.49
N ILE A 246 -13.66 -5.61 -12.89
CA ILE A 246 -13.66 -6.90 -12.21
C ILE A 246 -13.00 -7.92 -13.15
N GLU A 247 -11.85 -8.45 -12.74
CA GLU A 247 -11.08 -9.43 -13.51
C GLU A 247 -11.12 -10.81 -12.86
N GLN A 248 -12.00 -11.69 -13.35
CA GLN A 248 -12.14 -13.05 -12.80
C GLN A 248 -10.85 -13.87 -12.81
N PRO A 249 -10.01 -13.86 -13.87
CA PRO A 249 -8.76 -14.62 -13.87
C PRO A 249 -7.82 -14.19 -12.75
N ARG A 250 -7.75 -12.88 -12.47
CA ARG A 250 -6.93 -12.33 -11.37
C ARG A 250 -7.45 -12.81 -10.02
N LEU A 251 -8.76 -12.68 -9.78
CA LEU A 251 -9.40 -13.15 -8.54
C LEU A 251 -9.20 -14.64 -8.30
N LYS A 252 -9.24 -15.45 -9.37
CA LYS A 252 -8.96 -16.89 -9.30
C LYS A 252 -7.53 -17.18 -8.86
N THR A 253 -6.55 -16.46 -9.41
CA THR A 253 -5.12 -16.58 -9.02
C THR A 253 -4.93 -16.19 -7.55
N MET A 254 -5.45 -15.03 -7.14
CA MET A 254 -5.33 -14.56 -5.76
C MET A 254 -6.01 -15.53 -4.78
N TYR A 255 -7.18 -16.06 -5.13
CA TYR A 255 -7.87 -17.06 -4.32
C TYR A 255 -7.04 -18.34 -4.16
N GLY A 256 -6.42 -18.81 -5.26
CA GLY A 256 -5.52 -19.94 -5.25
C GLY A 256 -4.33 -19.72 -4.31
N THR A 257 -3.70 -18.55 -4.39
CA THR A 257 -2.59 -18.17 -3.52
C THR A 257 -3.01 -18.06 -2.06
N LEU A 258 -4.15 -17.42 -1.76
CA LEU A 258 -4.67 -17.31 -0.40
C LEU A 258 -4.89 -18.69 0.24
N CYS A 259 -5.51 -19.60 -0.53
CA CYS A 259 -5.71 -20.98 -0.13
C CYS A 259 -4.40 -21.76 0.05
N ALA A 260 -3.36 -21.41 -0.69
CA ALA A 260 -2.06 -22.05 -0.61
C ALA A 260 -1.25 -21.54 0.60
N ILE A 261 -1.29 -20.23 0.88
CA ILE A 261 -0.73 -19.63 2.11
C ILE A 261 -1.31 -20.34 3.33
N ALA A 262 -2.63 -20.51 3.41
CA ALA A 262 -3.27 -21.16 4.56
C ALA A 262 -2.87 -22.62 4.80
N ARG A 263 -2.26 -23.29 3.82
CA ARG A 263 -1.76 -24.66 3.94
C ARG A 263 -0.24 -24.73 4.10
N GLU A 264 0.47 -23.61 3.93
CA GLU A 264 1.93 -23.57 4.02
C GLU A 264 2.36 -23.64 5.48
N THR A 265 3.35 -24.49 5.76
CA THR A 265 3.88 -24.69 7.11
C THR A 265 5.16 -23.88 7.33
N ASP A 266 5.86 -23.50 6.26
CA ASP A 266 7.04 -22.64 6.30
C ASP A 266 6.65 -21.15 6.26
N ALA A 267 6.96 -20.42 7.33
CA ALA A 267 6.62 -19.00 7.48
C ALA A 267 7.20 -18.13 6.35
N GLY A 268 8.48 -18.32 6.01
CA GLY A 268 9.15 -17.51 4.99
C GLY A 268 8.64 -17.75 3.58
N ARG A 269 8.15 -18.97 3.28
CA ARG A 269 7.45 -19.26 2.02
C ARG A 269 6.06 -18.66 2.01
N ALA A 270 5.32 -18.75 3.11
CA ALA A 270 4.00 -18.14 3.23
C ALA A 270 4.07 -16.61 3.04
N GLU A 271 5.07 -15.95 3.64
CA GLU A 271 5.37 -14.53 3.43
C GLU A 271 5.69 -14.22 1.98
N LYS A 272 6.60 -14.97 1.33
CA LYS A 272 6.93 -14.76 -0.10
C LYS A 272 5.71 -14.92 -1.02
N MET A 273 4.82 -15.86 -0.71
CA MET A 273 3.58 -16.06 -1.47
C MET A 273 2.61 -14.90 -1.25
N SER A 274 2.53 -14.41 -0.01
CA SER A 274 1.76 -13.21 0.33
C SER A 274 2.29 -11.99 -0.43
N ASP A 275 3.58 -11.68 -0.30
CA ASP A 275 4.22 -10.54 -0.95
C ASP A 275 4.06 -10.58 -2.46
N LYS A 276 4.16 -11.76 -3.09
CA LYS A 276 4.02 -11.88 -4.54
C LYS A 276 2.64 -11.45 -5.06
N GLU A 277 1.57 -11.77 -4.34
CA GLU A 277 0.19 -11.64 -4.86
C GLU A 277 -0.66 -10.60 -4.13
N PHE A 278 -0.29 -10.24 -2.91
CA PHE A 278 -1.06 -9.36 -2.02
C PHE A 278 -0.32 -8.05 -1.70
N THR A 279 0.74 -7.71 -2.45
CA THR A 279 1.42 -6.42 -2.28
C THR A 279 0.44 -5.26 -2.53
N PRO A 280 0.37 -4.28 -1.61
CA PRO A 280 -0.55 -3.15 -1.69
C PRO A 280 -0.21 -2.24 -2.88
N THR A 281 -0.94 -2.38 -3.99
CA THR A 281 -0.83 -1.45 -5.12
C THR A 281 -2.22 -1.05 -5.61
N SER A 282 -2.39 0.20 -6.06
CA SER A 282 -3.72 0.72 -6.46
C SER A 282 -4.48 -0.08 -7.55
N GLN A 283 -3.82 -1.01 -8.23
CA GLN A 283 -4.40 -1.85 -9.28
C GLN A 283 -4.32 -3.36 -8.96
N ASP A 284 -3.75 -3.74 -7.82
CA ASP A 284 -3.50 -5.14 -7.49
C ASP A 284 -3.50 -5.41 -5.97
N GLY A 285 -3.38 -6.67 -5.58
CA GLY A 285 -3.19 -7.06 -4.19
C GLY A 285 -4.35 -6.69 -3.27
N THR A 286 -4.04 -6.39 -2.02
CA THR A 286 -5.02 -6.08 -0.96
C THR A 286 -5.86 -4.84 -1.27
N TYR A 287 -5.30 -3.85 -1.96
CA TYR A 287 -5.97 -2.60 -2.34
C TYR A 287 -7.09 -2.86 -3.36
N TYR A 288 -6.77 -3.61 -4.43
CA TYR A 288 -7.77 -3.99 -5.43
C TYR A 288 -8.87 -4.85 -4.80
N LEU A 289 -8.51 -5.83 -3.98
CA LEU A 289 -9.46 -6.73 -3.33
C LEU A 289 -10.37 -6.00 -2.35
N GLY A 290 -9.80 -5.15 -1.50
CA GLY A 290 -10.54 -4.36 -0.53
C GLY A 290 -11.50 -3.40 -1.22
N ARG A 291 -11.04 -2.73 -2.28
CA ARG A 291 -11.90 -1.86 -3.09
C ARG A 291 -13.00 -2.63 -3.81
N LEU A 292 -12.73 -3.84 -4.34
CA LEU A 292 -13.75 -4.73 -4.91
C LEU A 292 -14.82 -5.07 -3.88
N MET A 293 -14.41 -5.40 -2.65
CA MET A 293 -15.34 -5.73 -1.57
C MET A 293 -16.21 -4.52 -1.18
N CYS A 294 -15.61 -3.33 -1.00
CA CYS A 294 -16.33 -2.09 -0.73
C CYS A 294 -17.31 -1.74 -1.86
N TYR A 295 -16.84 -1.82 -3.11
CA TYR A 295 -17.67 -1.58 -4.29
C TYR A 295 -18.83 -2.57 -4.39
N THR A 296 -18.62 -3.84 -4.03
CA THR A 296 -19.68 -4.86 -4.01
C THR A 296 -20.77 -4.54 -2.97
N ILE A 297 -20.38 -4.04 -1.80
CA ILE A 297 -21.32 -3.59 -0.77
C ILE A 297 -22.17 -2.42 -1.30
N GLY A 298 -21.53 -1.41 -1.89
CA GLY A 298 -22.26 -0.28 -2.48
C GLY A 298 -23.11 -0.66 -3.68
N LEU A 299 -22.64 -1.61 -4.50
CA LEU A 299 -23.38 -2.15 -5.64
C LEU A 299 -24.67 -2.85 -5.19
N ALA A 300 -24.62 -3.62 -4.10
CA ALA A 300 -25.81 -4.24 -3.53
C ALA A 300 -26.85 -3.20 -3.10
N ARG A 301 -26.40 -2.06 -2.55
CA ARG A 301 -27.28 -0.94 -2.17
C ARG A 301 -27.88 -0.25 -3.38
N GLN A 302 -27.08 0.05 -4.40
CA GLN A 302 -27.58 0.66 -5.65
C GLN A 302 -28.62 -0.24 -6.31
N LEU A 303 -28.31 -1.53 -6.43
CA LEU A 303 -29.17 -2.51 -7.09
C LEU A 303 -30.41 -2.91 -6.29
N HIS A 304 -30.56 -2.38 -5.07
CA HIS A 304 -31.79 -2.48 -4.32
C HIS A 304 -32.94 -1.70 -4.98
N ASN A 305 -32.63 -0.58 -5.63
CA ASN A 305 -33.64 0.35 -6.17
C ASN A 305 -33.42 0.72 -7.64
N VAL A 306 -32.22 0.57 -8.17
CA VAL A 306 -31.81 1.07 -9.50
C VAL A 306 -31.01 0.00 -10.23
N SER A 307 -30.72 0.20 -11.52
CA SER A 307 -29.78 -0.62 -12.28
C SER A 307 -28.36 -0.01 -12.26
N ILE A 308 -27.38 -0.80 -12.71
CA ILE A 308 -26.03 -0.31 -13.00
C ILE A 308 -25.68 -0.57 -14.45
N ARG A 309 -24.93 0.33 -15.07
CA ARG A 309 -24.48 0.15 -16.45
C ARG A 309 -23.18 -0.65 -16.47
N SER A 310 -23.16 -1.76 -17.20
CA SER A 310 -21.92 -2.34 -17.70
C SER A 310 -21.35 -1.40 -18.76
N LEU A 311 -20.05 -1.12 -18.70
CA LEU A 311 -19.29 -0.36 -19.69
C LEU A 311 -18.53 -1.27 -20.65
N SER A 312 -18.24 -2.51 -20.21
CA SER A 312 -17.67 -3.56 -21.05
C SER A 312 -18.02 -4.94 -20.47
N PRO A 313 -18.18 -5.98 -21.31
CA PRO A 313 -18.08 -5.94 -22.77
C PRO A 313 -19.35 -5.44 -23.50
N GLU A 314 -20.53 -5.58 -22.92
CA GLU A 314 -21.81 -5.48 -23.65
C GLU A 314 -22.54 -4.13 -23.53
N GLN A 315 -22.03 -3.21 -22.71
CA GLN A 315 -22.59 -1.86 -22.54
C GLN A 315 -24.08 -1.78 -22.15
N ARG A 316 -24.57 -2.75 -21.35
CA ARG A 316 -26.00 -2.86 -20.97
C ARG A 316 -26.28 -2.50 -19.52
N TRP A 317 -27.53 -2.15 -19.23
CA TRP A 317 -28.01 -1.99 -17.85
C TRP A 317 -28.28 -3.34 -17.21
N LEU A 318 -27.87 -3.48 -15.95
CA LEU A 318 -27.94 -4.69 -15.15
C LEU A 318 -28.70 -4.37 -13.86
N ASP A 319 -29.62 -5.25 -13.49
CA ASP A 319 -30.34 -5.21 -12.23
C ASP A 319 -29.79 -6.27 -11.25
N ASN A 320 -30.33 -6.30 -10.02
CA ASN A 320 -29.94 -7.29 -9.01
C ASN A 320 -30.13 -8.75 -9.47
N ARG A 321 -31.09 -9.05 -10.37
CA ARG A 321 -31.38 -10.40 -10.84
C ARG A 321 -30.39 -10.88 -11.90
N SER A 322 -29.86 -9.96 -12.70
CA SER A 322 -29.01 -10.27 -13.85
C SER A 322 -27.51 -10.11 -13.59
N ILE A 323 -27.11 -9.28 -12.62
CA ILE A 323 -25.71 -8.96 -12.35
C ILE A 323 -24.85 -10.20 -12.04
N GLY A 324 -25.32 -11.11 -11.18
CA GLY A 324 -24.55 -12.31 -10.82
C GLY A 324 -24.39 -13.33 -11.96
N ALA A 325 -25.39 -13.45 -12.84
CA ALA A 325 -25.25 -14.25 -14.07
C ALA A 325 -24.28 -13.58 -15.04
N TYR A 326 -24.43 -12.27 -15.24
CA TYR A 326 -23.60 -11.49 -16.15
C TYR A 326 -22.12 -11.52 -15.77
N LEU A 327 -21.81 -11.32 -14.49
CA LEU A 327 -20.43 -11.36 -14.02
C LEU A 327 -19.82 -12.76 -14.15
N ARG A 328 -20.61 -13.84 -14.08
CA ARG A 328 -20.11 -15.21 -14.30
C ARG A 328 -19.75 -15.48 -15.76
N GLU A 329 -20.58 -15.00 -16.68
CA GLU A 329 -20.42 -15.23 -18.13
C GLU A 329 -19.19 -14.50 -18.69
N ASN A 330 -18.77 -13.40 -18.07
CA ASN A 330 -17.74 -12.51 -18.60
C ASN A 330 -16.48 -12.52 -17.75
N LEU A 331 -15.33 -12.86 -18.35
CA LEU A 331 -14.04 -12.95 -17.65
C LEU A 331 -13.56 -11.61 -17.08
N THR A 332 -13.78 -10.54 -17.84
CA THR A 332 -13.45 -9.17 -17.44
C THR A 332 -14.68 -8.30 -17.68
N VAL A 333 -15.09 -7.57 -16.65
CA VAL A 333 -16.26 -6.68 -16.71
C VAL A 333 -15.88 -5.32 -16.14
N SER A 334 -16.20 -4.25 -16.86
CA SER A 334 -16.17 -2.90 -16.32
C SER A 334 -17.60 -2.45 -16.02
N LEU A 335 -17.87 -2.07 -14.77
CA LEU A 335 -19.14 -1.47 -14.35
C LEU A 335 -18.95 0.04 -14.17
N ALA A 336 -20.01 0.81 -14.38
CA ALA A 336 -20.03 2.24 -14.06
C ALA A 336 -19.76 2.47 -12.56
N GLY A 337 -19.27 3.65 -12.19
CA GLY A 337 -19.17 4.06 -10.80
C GLY A 337 -20.52 4.04 -10.08
N LEU A 338 -20.49 3.97 -8.74
CA LEU A 338 -21.70 4.08 -7.94
C LEU A 338 -22.28 5.49 -8.05
N GLU A 339 -23.60 5.60 -7.96
CA GLU A 339 -24.26 6.91 -7.87
C GLU A 339 -23.73 7.68 -6.63
N PRO A 340 -23.54 9.02 -6.71
CA PRO A 340 -22.89 9.80 -5.64
C PRO A 340 -23.51 9.61 -4.25
N ASP A 341 -24.83 9.54 -4.18
CA ASP A 341 -25.56 9.33 -2.92
C ASP A 341 -25.32 7.92 -2.36
N VAL A 342 -25.33 6.91 -3.23
CA VAL A 342 -25.04 5.51 -2.83
C VAL A 342 -23.59 5.39 -2.37
N PHE A 343 -22.65 6.02 -3.08
CA PHE A 343 -21.25 6.05 -2.67
C PHE A 343 -21.08 6.65 -1.28
N SER A 344 -21.66 7.82 -1.03
CA SER A 344 -21.56 8.53 0.25
C SER A 344 -22.16 7.71 1.40
N ASP A 345 -23.32 7.12 1.18
CA ASP A 345 -24.00 6.25 2.14
C ASP A 345 -23.22 4.96 2.43
N THR A 346 -22.59 4.40 1.40
CA THR A 346 -21.74 3.21 1.51
C THR A 346 -20.48 3.55 2.31
N LEU A 347 -19.83 4.67 1.99
CA LEU A 347 -18.63 5.12 2.70
C LEU A 347 -18.93 5.34 4.18
N LYS A 348 -20.07 5.98 4.50
CA LYS A 348 -20.51 6.19 5.88
C LYS A 348 -20.75 4.87 6.64
N GLU A 349 -21.33 3.87 5.98
CA GLU A 349 -21.49 2.53 6.56
C GLU A 349 -20.13 1.88 6.82
N LEU A 350 -19.24 1.91 5.82
CA LEU A 350 -17.89 1.33 5.89
C LEU A 350 -17.06 1.97 7.01
N GLN A 351 -17.12 3.30 7.18
CA GLN A 351 -16.48 4.03 8.28
C GLN A 351 -17.05 3.69 9.66
N GLY A 352 -18.29 3.19 9.72
CA GLY A 352 -18.93 2.69 10.95
C GLY A 352 -18.58 1.22 11.26
N ILE A 353 -17.92 0.51 10.35
CA ILE A 353 -17.36 -0.81 10.61
C ILE A 353 -16.04 -0.61 11.36
N HIS A 354 -15.79 -1.39 12.40
CA HIS A 354 -14.59 -1.24 13.25
C HIS A 354 -13.75 -2.51 13.32
N HIS A 355 -14.01 -3.49 12.45
CA HIS A 355 -13.35 -4.78 12.48
C HIS A 355 -13.48 -5.55 11.14
N HIS A 356 -12.40 -6.13 10.62
CA HIS A 356 -12.38 -6.89 9.36
C HIS A 356 -13.45 -8.00 9.28
N ARG A 357 -13.73 -8.73 10.37
CA ARG A 357 -14.86 -9.69 10.44
C ARG A 357 -16.23 -9.09 10.15
N GLN A 358 -16.52 -7.88 10.64
CA GLN A 358 -17.79 -7.20 10.35
C GLN A 358 -17.82 -6.78 8.88
N PHE A 359 -16.69 -6.32 8.35
CA PHE A 359 -16.52 -6.02 6.93
C PHE A 359 -16.77 -7.24 6.03
N ILE A 360 -16.15 -8.39 6.34
CA ILE A 360 -16.37 -9.67 5.65
C ILE A 360 -17.83 -10.10 5.72
N LYS A 361 -18.51 -9.87 6.85
CA LYS A 361 -19.93 -10.19 7.01
C LYS A 361 -20.80 -9.30 6.12
N ALA A 362 -20.57 -7.98 6.11
CA ALA A 362 -21.28 -7.04 5.24
C ALA A 362 -21.08 -7.40 3.75
N TYR A 363 -19.84 -7.70 3.37
CA TYR A 363 -19.50 -8.18 2.04
C TYR A 363 -20.20 -9.49 1.69
N THR A 364 -20.23 -10.46 2.62
CA THR A 364 -20.94 -11.74 2.43
C THR A 364 -22.42 -11.52 2.14
N GLN A 365 -23.08 -10.64 2.90
CA GLN A 365 -24.49 -10.29 2.68
C GLN A 365 -24.72 -9.62 1.33
N ALA A 366 -23.81 -8.73 0.91
CA ALA A 366 -23.86 -8.11 -0.41
C ALA A 366 -23.70 -9.13 -1.53
N CYS A 367 -22.76 -10.06 -1.41
CA CYS A 367 -22.59 -11.16 -2.38
C CYS A 367 -23.84 -12.04 -2.47
N ASP A 368 -24.44 -12.40 -1.33
CA ASP A 368 -25.65 -13.23 -1.29
C ASP A 368 -26.82 -12.51 -1.97
N TYR A 369 -26.99 -11.21 -1.70
CA TYR A 369 -28.02 -10.38 -2.34
C TYR A 369 -27.85 -10.30 -3.87
N LEU A 370 -26.61 -10.13 -4.33
CA LEU A 370 -26.27 -10.00 -5.75
C LEU A 370 -26.15 -11.35 -6.49
N GLY A 371 -26.32 -12.47 -5.77
CA GLY A 371 -26.13 -13.81 -6.34
C GLY A 371 -24.71 -14.08 -6.82
N LEU A 372 -23.70 -13.47 -6.17
CA LEU A 372 -22.30 -13.62 -6.54
C LEU A 372 -21.72 -14.91 -5.97
N VAL A 373 -20.95 -15.60 -6.82
CA VAL A 373 -20.25 -16.83 -6.46
C VAL A 373 -18.76 -16.68 -6.76
N ARG A 374 -17.98 -17.69 -6.37
CA ARG A 374 -16.55 -17.78 -6.69
C ARG A 374 -16.33 -17.73 -8.22
N PRO A 375 -15.27 -17.06 -8.72
CA PRO A 375 -14.19 -16.41 -7.98
C PRO A 375 -14.48 -14.95 -7.56
N ILE A 376 -15.59 -14.37 -8.00
CA ILE A 376 -15.95 -12.95 -7.74
C ILE A 376 -16.22 -12.74 -6.25
N ARG A 377 -16.97 -13.64 -5.62
CA ARG A 377 -17.11 -13.73 -4.16
C ARG A 377 -15.75 -14.12 -3.56
N PHE A 378 -14.84 -13.17 -3.33
CA PHE A 378 -13.45 -13.44 -2.97
C PHE A 378 -13.18 -13.80 -1.49
N LEU A 379 -13.68 -13.06 -0.51
CA LEU A 379 -13.43 -13.38 0.91
C LEU A 379 -14.73 -13.31 1.71
N ASP A 380 -15.53 -14.36 1.59
CA ASP A 380 -16.73 -14.54 2.39
C ASP A 380 -16.41 -15.16 3.76
N GLN A 381 -17.43 -15.16 4.63
CA GLN A 381 -17.30 -15.68 5.98
C GLN A 381 -16.96 -17.18 6.02
N GLU A 382 -17.50 -17.98 5.09
CA GLU A 382 -17.19 -19.41 5.00
C GLU A 382 -15.71 -19.65 4.69
N LEU A 383 -15.16 -18.93 3.70
CA LEU A 383 -13.74 -19.03 3.38
C LEU A 383 -12.88 -18.52 4.52
N PHE A 384 -13.23 -17.39 5.14
CA PHE A 384 -12.49 -16.85 6.28
C PHE A 384 -12.36 -17.89 7.41
N ASP A 385 -13.47 -18.54 7.78
CA ASP A 385 -13.48 -19.58 8.81
C ASP A 385 -12.73 -20.85 8.37
N TRP A 386 -12.78 -21.20 7.09
CA TRP A 386 -11.98 -22.29 6.52
C TRP A 386 -10.48 -21.99 6.58
N LEU A 387 -10.04 -20.82 6.08
CA LEU A 387 -8.64 -20.39 6.08
C LEU A 387 -8.05 -20.42 7.49
N LYS A 388 -8.79 -19.86 8.47
CA LYS A 388 -8.37 -19.84 9.87
C LYS A 388 -8.20 -21.26 10.42
N ARG A 389 -9.16 -22.15 10.17
CA ARG A 389 -9.09 -23.55 10.64
C ARG A 389 -7.95 -24.31 9.97
N THR A 390 -7.76 -24.14 8.66
CA THR A 390 -6.72 -24.83 7.90
C THR A 390 -5.32 -24.39 8.34
N ALA A 391 -5.08 -23.09 8.49
CA ALA A 391 -3.80 -22.60 8.98
C ALA A 391 -3.52 -23.05 10.43
N THR A 392 -4.57 -23.14 11.27
CA THR A 392 -4.46 -23.71 12.62
C THR A 392 -4.14 -25.21 12.61
N ALA A 393 -4.69 -25.97 11.66
CA ALA A 393 -4.45 -27.41 11.54
C ALA A 393 -3.06 -27.73 10.96
N ALA A 394 -2.66 -27.03 9.89
CA ALA A 394 -1.33 -27.16 9.30
C ALA A 394 -0.21 -26.92 10.33
N ARG A 395 -0.45 -26.02 11.29
CA ARG A 395 0.39 -25.84 12.48
C ARG A 395 0.47 -27.09 13.36
N ALA A 396 -0.67 -27.71 13.69
CA ALA A 396 -0.70 -28.87 14.59
C ALA A 396 0.14 -30.03 14.05
N ASP A 397 0.08 -30.26 12.74
CA ASP A 397 0.89 -31.27 12.06
C ASP A 397 2.38 -30.92 12.06
N ALA A 398 2.74 -29.65 11.82
CA ALA A 398 4.13 -29.19 11.85
C ALA A 398 4.78 -29.35 13.25
N VAL A 399 4.05 -29.00 14.31
CA VAL A 399 4.51 -29.14 15.70
C VAL A 399 4.73 -30.62 16.05
N LYS A 400 3.85 -31.51 15.60
CA LYS A 400 3.98 -32.96 15.80
C LYS A 400 5.23 -33.53 15.13
N VAL A 401 5.51 -33.14 13.88
CA VAL A 401 6.72 -33.58 13.14
C VAL A 401 8.01 -33.10 13.83
N VAL A 402 8.01 -31.89 14.38
CA VAL A 402 9.17 -31.37 15.13
C VAL A 402 9.36 -32.14 16.44
N ALA A 403 8.29 -32.37 17.20
CA ALA A 403 8.34 -33.14 18.44
C ALA A 403 8.84 -34.58 18.20
N GLU A 404 8.34 -35.27 17.17
CA GLU A 404 8.78 -36.62 16.79
C GLU A 404 10.26 -36.66 16.39
N ARG A 405 10.78 -35.60 15.75
CA ARG A 405 12.21 -35.49 15.41
C ARG A 405 13.08 -35.30 16.65
N PHE A 406 12.63 -34.53 17.64
CA PHE A 406 13.36 -34.35 18.90
C PHE A 406 13.33 -35.60 19.78
N ASP A 407 12.20 -36.31 19.82
CA ASP A 407 12.08 -37.58 20.57
C ASP A 407 12.85 -38.74 19.91
N SER A 408 13.05 -38.71 18.60
CA SER A 408 13.87 -39.71 17.88
C SER A 408 15.39 -39.47 17.97
N ALA A 409 15.79 -38.30 18.48
CA ALA A 409 17.19 -37.89 18.65
C ALA A 409 17.68 -38.00 20.11
N ALA A 410 16.79 -38.36 21.03
CA ALA A 410 17.06 -38.73 22.43
C ALA A 410 17.09 -40.25 22.58
#